data_AF-A0A8S3D0B4-F1
#
_entry.id   AF-A0A8S3D0B4-F1
#
_cell.length_a   1.000
_cell.length_b   1.000
_cell.length_c   1.000
_cell.angle_alpha   90.00
_cell.angle_beta   90.00
_cell.angle_gamma   90.00
#
_symmetry.space_group_name_H-M   'P 1'
#
loop_
_entity.id
_entity.type
_entity.pdbx_description
1 polymer ?
#
loop_
_entity_poly.entity_id
_entity_poly.type
_entity_poly.pdbx_seq_one_letter_code
_entity_poly.pdbx_strand_id
1 'polypeptide(L)'
;FAEKYNAPEATLHERPLVPEFYVSFPSRILYSWVTPLILRGYRKPLTEKDCWELPMSERTVTVVDQVRNYMKGLLLNYFTDLNKPKWLGVFYASLLSIVVFCQIILLRAYFHCQFLVGLQFRSAITGLIYRKSLKLSNASKQETTTGEIVNLMAIDASRFAEVTQHIHVLWSGPLQLLIALILLYREMKFSIIPGVTLLFIMIPTNLYLHQMQKKLTFKQMKIKDQRIKMMSEILNGIRVLKLYAWEVAFIRSITRIRDKELEYIRKKAILTTISNILWTFTPIL
;
A
#
# COMPACT_ATOMS: atom_id res chain seq x y z
N PHE A 1 -3.21 -49.06 39.15
CA PHE A 1 -4.66 -48.97 38.92
C PHE A 1 -4.87 -47.81 37.93
N ALA A 2 -4.69 -48.00 36.62
CA ALA A 2 -5.63 -48.59 35.64
C ALA A 2 -7.01 -47.91 35.76
N GLU A 3 -7.65 -47.32 34.74
CA GLU A 3 -7.68 -47.67 33.32
C GLU A 3 -8.43 -46.57 32.50
N LYS A 4 -7.98 -46.36 31.25
CA LYS A 4 -8.75 -46.24 29.99
C LYS A 4 -9.98 -45.33 29.79
N TYR A 5 -9.85 -44.52 28.72
CA TYR A 5 -10.75 -44.37 27.56
C TYR A 5 -12.20 -43.86 27.76
N ASN A 6 -12.50 -42.71 27.13
CA ASN A 6 -13.34 -42.66 25.92
C ASN A 6 -13.48 -41.21 25.42
N ALA A 7 -12.94 -40.94 24.23
CA ALA A 7 -13.38 -39.82 23.41
C ALA A 7 -14.50 -40.33 22.49
N PRO A 8 -15.62 -39.61 22.29
CA PRO A 8 -16.50 -39.85 21.17
C PRO A 8 -16.12 -39.00 19.96
N GLU A 9 -16.50 -39.54 18.80
CA GLU A 9 -16.07 -39.21 17.46
C GLU A 9 -16.62 -37.90 16.89
N ALA A 10 -15.72 -37.20 16.19
CA ALA A 10 -15.85 -36.38 14.99
C ALA A 10 -17.21 -35.76 14.60
N THR A 11 -17.23 -34.42 14.57
CA THR A 11 -18.05 -33.63 13.63
C THR A 11 -17.16 -32.71 12.80
N LEU A 12 -17.07 -33.02 11.50
CA LEU A 12 -16.62 -32.24 10.33
C LEU A 12 -15.26 -31.50 10.35
N HIS A 13 -14.57 -31.64 9.20
CA HIS A 13 -13.32 -31.00 8.78
C HIS A 13 -13.15 -29.51 9.17
N GLU A 14 -12.52 -29.26 10.32
CA GLU A 14 -12.02 -27.93 10.70
C GLU A 14 -10.50 -27.88 10.51
N ARG A 15 -10.01 -26.91 9.74
CA ARG A 15 -8.57 -26.64 9.67
C ARG A 15 -8.10 -26.22 11.07
N PRO A 16 -6.88 -26.57 11.50
CA PRO A 16 -6.43 -26.16 12.83
C PRO A 16 -6.36 -24.64 12.89
N LEU A 17 -7.12 -24.06 13.83
CA LEU A 17 -7.07 -22.64 14.20
C LEU A 17 -5.61 -22.25 14.50
N VAL A 18 -5.28 -20.99 14.19
CA VAL A 18 -3.96 -20.43 14.46
C VAL A 18 -3.55 -20.77 15.91
N PRO A 19 -2.40 -21.43 16.10
CA PRO A 19 -1.98 -21.93 17.41
C PRO A 19 -1.89 -20.88 18.51
N GLU A 20 -1.76 -19.61 18.15
CA GLU A 20 -1.76 -18.45 19.04
C GLU A 20 -2.78 -18.53 20.17
N PHE A 21 -3.99 -19.07 19.93
CA PHE A 21 -5.11 -19.01 20.87
C PHE A 21 -5.08 -20.09 21.96
N TYR A 22 -4.32 -21.16 21.76
CA TYR A 22 -4.20 -22.28 22.70
C TYR A 22 -2.76 -22.57 23.13
N VAL A 23 -1.75 -21.87 22.58
CA VAL A 23 -0.38 -21.91 23.11
C VAL A 23 -0.23 -21.08 24.38
N SER A 24 0.71 -21.50 25.22
CA SER A 24 1.03 -20.83 26.48
C SER A 24 1.40 -19.36 26.26
N PHE A 25 1.08 -18.51 27.25
CA PHE A 25 1.31 -17.06 27.21
C PHE A 25 2.72 -16.64 26.72
N PRO A 26 3.83 -17.32 27.10
CA PRO A 26 5.16 -17.00 26.56
C PRO A 26 5.28 -17.29 25.05
N SER A 27 4.68 -18.37 24.56
CA SER A 27 4.69 -18.73 23.13
C SER A 27 3.87 -17.76 22.29
N ARG A 28 2.75 -17.25 22.82
CA ARG A 28 1.92 -16.22 22.19
C ARG A 28 2.68 -14.92 21.96
N ILE A 29 3.49 -14.49 22.95
CA ILE A 29 4.34 -13.29 22.86
C ILE A 29 5.52 -13.48 21.91
N LEU A 30 6.13 -14.67 21.90
CA LEU A 30 7.37 -14.95 21.15
C LEU A 30 7.12 -15.43 19.71
N TYR A 31 5.87 -15.60 19.29
CA TYR A 31 5.50 -16.19 17.99
C TYR A 31 6.16 -17.55 17.68
N SER A 32 6.64 -18.27 18.70
CA SER A 32 7.33 -19.56 18.53
C SER A 32 6.44 -20.65 17.94
N TRP A 33 5.12 -20.43 18.01
CA TRP A 33 4.11 -21.28 17.42
C TRP A 33 4.05 -21.19 15.87
N VAL A 34 4.66 -20.18 15.25
CA VAL A 34 4.77 -20.02 13.78
C VAL A 34 5.95 -20.82 13.20
N THR A 35 6.99 -21.03 14.01
CA THR A 35 8.28 -21.62 13.62
C THR A 35 8.17 -22.98 12.88
N PRO A 36 7.25 -23.91 13.23
CA PRO A 36 7.09 -25.17 12.52
C PRO A 36 6.62 -25.03 11.05
N LEU A 37 5.80 -24.01 10.73
CA LEU A 37 5.33 -23.77 9.36
C LEU A 37 6.45 -23.19 8.49
N ILE A 38 7.27 -22.31 9.06
CA ILE A 38 8.43 -21.72 8.39
C ILE A 38 9.47 -22.81 8.03
N LEU A 39 9.75 -23.73 8.96
CA LEU A 39 10.67 -24.85 8.72
C LEU A 39 10.14 -25.86 7.69
N ARG A 40 8.82 -26.05 7.60
CA ARG A 40 8.19 -26.87 6.54
C ARG A 40 8.30 -26.20 5.17
N GLY A 41 8.05 -24.89 5.10
CA GLY A 41 8.20 -24.10 3.87
C GLY A 41 9.64 -24.01 3.35
N TYR A 42 10.65 -24.13 4.22
CA TYR A 42 12.05 -24.19 3.82
C TYR A 42 12.43 -25.50 3.11
N ARG A 43 11.72 -26.60 3.40
CA ARG A 43 12.01 -27.93 2.84
C ARG A 43 11.11 -28.33 1.68
N LYS A 44 9.89 -27.79 1.59
CA LYS A 44 8.91 -28.06 0.51
C LYS A 44 8.05 -26.82 0.23
N PRO A 45 7.63 -26.59 -1.03
CA PRO A 45 6.72 -25.49 -1.36
C PRO A 45 5.36 -25.69 -0.68
N LEU A 46 4.89 -24.67 0.03
CA LEU A 46 3.65 -24.71 0.81
C LEU A 46 2.42 -24.64 -0.09
N THR A 47 1.37 -25.37 0.29
CA THR A 47 0.06 -25.37 -0.38
C THR A 47 -1.02 -24.78 0.53
N GLU A 48 -2.20 -24.42 -0.03
CA GLU A 48 -3.30 -23.79 0.73
C GLU A 48 -3.75 -24.62 1.95
N LYS A 49 -3.53 -25.94 1.90
CA LYS A 49 -3.86 -26.87 2.98
C LYS A 49 -2.91 -26.80 4.18
N ASP A 50 -1.75 -26.16 4.04
CA ASP A 50 -0.71 -26.05 5.07
C ASP A 50 -0.85 -24.77 5.93
N CYS A 51 -1.71 -23.85 5.53
CA CYS A 51 -1.93 -22.59 6.23
C CYS A 51 -2.89 -22.76 7.42
N TRP A 52 -2.62 -22.03 8.50
CA TRP A 52 -3.54 -21.94 9.64
C TRP A 52 -4.62 -20.89 9.39
N GLU A 53 -5.80 -21.12 9.96
CA GLU A 53 -6.89 -20.16 9.91
C GLU A 53 -6.79 -19.17 11.08
N LEU A 54 -6.67 -17.87 10.75
CA LEU A 54 -6.57 -16.77 11.72
C LEU A 54 -7.90 -16.56 12.46
N PRO A 55 -7.88 -16.45 13.80
CA PRO A 55 -9.02 -15.97 14.53
C PRO A 55 -9.23 -14.49 14.32
N MET A 56 -10.49 -14.12 14.38
CA MET A 56 -11.01 -12.88 13.81
C MET A 56 -10.48 -11.58 14.46
N SER A 57 -9.72 -11.62 15.56
CA SER A 57 -9.45 -10.47 16.44
C SER A 57 -8.10 -9.75 16.30
N GLU A 58 -7.06 -10.26 15.60
CA GLU A 58 -5.73 -9.62 15.59
C GLU A 58 -5.06 -9.50 14.20
N ARG A 59 -5.02 -8.29 13.61
CA ARG A 59 -4.08 -7.95 12.50
C ARG A 59 -3.45 -6.53 12.64
N THR A 60 -2.18 -6.54 13.10
CA THR A 60 -0.98 -5.66 12.93
C THR A 60 -0.72 -4.36 13.74
N VAL A 61 0.41 -4.36 14.48
CA VAL A 61 1.03 -3.25 15.24
C VAL A 61 2.23 -2.65 14.48
N THR A 62 2.06 -1.42 14.00
CA THR A 62 3.09 -0.40 13.75
C THR A 62 2.70 0.95 14.38
N VAL A 63 1.67 0.93 15.25
CA VAL A 63 0.95 2.11 15.74
C VAL A 63 1.48 2.61 17.11
N VAL A 64 2.29 1.82 17.81
CA VAL A 64 2.59 2.02 19.25
C VAL A 64 3.67 3.09 19.54
N ASP A 65 4.62 3.35 18.64
CA ASP A 65 5.68 4.35 18.88
C ASP A 65 5.23 5.81 18.66
N GLN A 66 4.27 6.03 17.76
CA GLN A 66 3.69 7.38 17.55
C GLN A 66 2.79 7.80 18.72
N VAL A 67 2.13 6.84 19.37
CA VAL A 67 1.29 7.06 20.55
C VAL A 67 2.11 7.52 21.77
N ARG A 68 3.39 7.12 21.87
CA ARG A 68 4.28 7.43 23.00
C ARG A 68 4.60 8.92 23.16
N ASN A 69 4.72 9.66 22.07
CA ASN A 69 5.03 11.10 22.11
C ASN A 69 3.81 11.94 22.46
N TYR A 70 2.61 11.49 22.07
CA TYR A 70 1.35 12.09 22.50
C TYR A 70 1.08 11.86 24.00
N MET A 71 1.43 10.67 24.49
CA MET A 71 1.32 10.28 25.91
C MET A 71 2.24 11.09 26.83
N LYS A 72 3.38 11.58 26.35
CA LYS A 72 4.33 12.34 27.18
C LYS A 72 3.75 13.66 27.71
N GLY A 73 2.95 14.38 26.93
CA GLY A 73 2.35 15.65 27.38
C GLY A 73 1.25 15.47 28.44
N LEU A 74 0.44 14.42 28.31
CA LEU A 74 -0.65 14.14 29.26
C LEU A 74 -0.16 13.41 30.52
N LEU A 75 0.85 12.54 30.39
CA LEU A 75 1.44 11.80 31.52
C LEU A 75 2.52 12.59 32.26
N LEU A 76 3.22 13.57 31.67
CA LEU A 76 4.23 14.34 32.42
C LEU A 76 3.63 15.09 33.61
N ASN A 77 2.45 15.70 33.43
CA ASN A 77 1.72 16.34 34.54
C ASN A 77 1.22 15.35 35.61
N TYR A 78 1.23 14.05 35.31
CA TYR A 78 0.92 13.00 36.27
C TYR A 78 2.18 12.49 37.00
N PHE A 79 3.35 12.51 36.35
CA PHE A 79 4.62 12.07 36.94
C PHE A 79 5.40 13.18 37.67
N THR A 80 5.07 14.46 37.47
CA THR A 80 5.68 15.58 38.23
C THR A 80 5.03 15.82 39.59
N ASP A 81 3.80 15.34 39.82
CA ASP A 81 3.11 15.40 41.11
C ASP A 81 3.17 14.04 41.82
N LEU A 82 4.07 13.87 42.80
CA LEU A 82 4.23 12.64 43.59
C LEU A 82 2.96 12.21 44.38
N ASN A 83 1.92 13.05 44.42
CA ASN A 83 0.70 12.86 45.22
C ASN A 83 -0.54 12.37 44.43
N LYS A 84 -0.41 12.05 43.12
CA LYS A 84 -1.56 11.58 42.33
C LYS A 84 -1.75 10.06 42.44
N PRO A 85 -3.00 9.57 42.54
CA PRO A 85 -3.26 8.18 42.85
C PRO A 85 -3.06 7.27 41.62
N LYS A 86 -2.39 6.12 41.84
CA LYS A 86 -1.97 5.15 40.80
C LYS A 86 -3.09 4.68 39.85
N TRP A 87 -4.34 4.66 40.33
CA TRP A 87 -5.50 4.25 39.53
C TRP A 87 -5.78 5.21 38.35
N LEU A 88 -5.39 6.48 38.45
CA LEU A 88 -5.62 7.48 37.40
C LEU A 88 -4.76 7.19 36.15
N GLY A 89 -3.54 6.70 36.34
CA GLY A 89 -2.69 6.25 35.22
C GLY A 89 -3.26 5.00 34.53
N VAL A 90 -3.75 4.03 35.30
CA VAL A 90 -4.43 2.83 34.77
C VAL A 90 -5.71 3.22 34.02
N PHE A 91 -6.46 4.18 34.54
CA PHE A 91 -7.64 4.74 33.89
C PHE A 91 -7.30 5.35 32.52
N TYR A 92 -6.32 6.27 32.44
CA TYR A 92 -5.92 6.87 31.15
C TYR A 92 -5.38 5.84 30.15
N ALA A 93 -4.58 4.86 30.60
CA ALA A 93 -4.08 3.79 29.74
C ALA A 93 -5.21 2.91 29.18
N SER A 94 -6.20 2.58 30.03
CA SER A 94 -7.36 1.79 29.63
C SER A 94 -8.25 2.56 28.64
N LEU A 95 -8.50 3.85 28.90
CA LEU A 95 -9.26 4.73 28.03
C LEU A 95 -8.58 4.88 26.66
N LEU A 96 -7.26 5.09 26.64
CA LEU A 96 -6.52 5.20 25.38
C LEU A 96 -6.55 3.90 24.58
N SER A 97 -6.46 2.75 25.26
CA SER A 97 -6.57 1.44 24.61
C SER A 97 -7.96 1.26 23.97
N ILE A 98 -9.03 1.68 24.67
CA ILE A 98 -10.39 1.65 24.14
C ILE A 98 -10.55 2.58 22.94
N VAL A 99 -10.00 3.81 23.00
CA VAL A 99 -10.05 4.77 21.90
C VAL A 99 -9.31 4.24 20.67
N VAL A 100 -8.11 3.70 20.84
CA VAL A 100 -7.32 3.12 19.74
C VAL A 100 -8.01 1.89 19.16
N PHE A 101 -8.57 1.02 19.99
CA PHE A 101 -9.31 -0.16 19.53
C PHE A 101 -10.57 0.24 18.73
N CYS A 102 -11.33 1.21 19.24
CA CYS A 102 -12.48 1.78 18.53
C CYS A 102 -12.07 2.42 17.19
N GLN A 103 -10.98 3.19 17.18
CA GLN A 103 -10.42 3.78 15.97
C GLN A 103 -10.06 2.70 14.93
N ILE A 104 -9.42 1.60 15.35
CA ILE A 104 -9.07 0.48 14.46
C ILE A 104 -10.33 -0.12 13.84
N ILE A 105 -11.37 -0.41 14.64
CA ILE A 105 -12.63 -0.98 14.15
C ILE A 105 -13.30 -0.04 13.15
N LEU A 106 -13.41 1.25 13.49
CA LEU A 106 -14.04 2.26 12.62
C LEU A 106 -13.27 2.42 11.31
N LEU A 107 -11.93 2.45 11.36
CA LEU A 107 -11.10 2.57 10.17
C LEU A 107 -11.21 1.32 9.27
N ARG A 108 -11.25 0.13 9.86
CA ARG A 108 -11.48 -1.13 9.14
C ARG A 108 -12.86 -1.13 8.48
N ALA A 109 -13.91 -0.72 9.18
CA ALA A 109 -15.27 -0.61 8.65
C ALA A 109 -15.35 0.42 7.50
N TYR A 110 -14.69 1.58 7.67
CA TYR A 110 -14.57 2.60 6.63
C TYR A 110 -13.94 2.02 5.35
N PHE A 111 -12.76 1.39 5.45
CA PHE A 111 -12.09 0.81 4.28
C PHE A 111 -12.91 -0.31 3.63
N HIS A 112 -13.63 -1.10 4.43
CA HIS A 112 -14.51 -2.14 3.93
C HIS A 112 -15.66 -1.55 3.10
N CYS A 113 -16.37 -0.54 3.60
CA CYS A 113 -17.44 0.14 2.86
C CYS A 113 -16.92 0.78 1.57
N GLN A 114 -15.77 1.48 1.62
CA GLN A 114 -15.14 2.08 0.45
C GLN A 114 -14.79 1.05 -0.62
N PHE A 115 -14.28 -0.11 -0.20
CA PHE A 115 -13.97 -1.21 -1.10
C PHE A 115 -15.23 -1.76 -1.80
N LEU A 116 -16.32 -1.96 -1.04
CA LEU A 116 -17.60 -2.43 -1.59
C LEU A 116 -18.19 -1.44 -2.61
N VAL A 117 -18.22 -0.16 -2.28
CA VAL A 117 -18.70 0.89 -3.19
C VAL A 117 -17.84 0.94 -4.46
N GLY A 118 -16.51 0.86 -4.32
CA GLY A 118 -15.61 0.82 -5.47
C GLY A 118 -15.86 -0.39 -6.39
N LEU A 119 -16.10 -1.57 -5.82
CA LEU A 119 -16.43 -2.78 -6.60
C LEU A 119 -17.78 -2.67 -7.33
N GLN A 120 -18.79 -2.12 -6.66
CA GLN A 120 -20.10 -1.85 -7.27
C GLN A 120 -19.96 -0.85 -8.42
N PHE A 121 -19.17 0.20 -8.22
CA PHE A 121 -18.88 1.22 -9.23
C PHE A 121 -18.21 0.61 -10.47
N ARG A 122 -17.18 -0.21 -10.28
CA ARG A 122 -16.53 -0.97 -11.37
C ARG A 122 -17.53 -1.84 -12.12
N SER A 123 -18.33 -2.63 -11.40
CA SER A 123 -19.30 -3.56 -12.01
C SER A 123 -20.36 -2.82 -12.81
N ALA A 124 -20.84 -1.68 -12.30
CA ALA A 124 -21.79 -0.81 -13.00
C ALA A 124 -21.18 -0.23 -14.29
N ILE A 125 -19.97 0.33 -14.22
CA ILE A 125 -19.26 0.88 -15.39
C ILE A 125 -19.03 -0.21 -16.44
N THR A 126 -18.47 -1.37 -16.06
CA THR A 126 -18.26 -2.48 -16.98
C THR A 126 -19.57 -2.93 -17.64
N GLY A 127 -20.65 -3.05 -16.85
CA GLY A 127 -21.98 -3.38 -17.38
C GLY A 127 -22.54 -2.33 -18.35
N LEU A 128 -22.35 -1.05 -18.07
CA LEU A 128 -22.77 0.05 -18.93
C LEU A 128 -21.98 0.09 -20.25
N ILE A 129 -20.65 -0.07 -20.19
CA ILE A 129 -19.80 -0.13 -21.38
C ILE A 129 -20.21 -1.34 -22.23
N TYR A 130 -20.48 -2.50 -21.62
CA TYR A 130 -20.88 -3.71 -22.33
C TYR A 130 -22.24 -3.53 -23.03
N ARG A 131 -23.22 -2.96 -22.34
CA ARG A 131 -24.51 -2.62 -22.96
C ARG A 131 -24.35 -1.62 -24.11
N LYS A 132 -23.45 -0.65 -23.99
CA LYS A 132 -23.18 0.34 -25.04
C LYS A 132 -22.45 -0.29 -26.23
N SER A 133 -21.49 -1.19 -26.02
CA SER A 133 -20.76 -1.88 -27.09
C SER A 133 -21.67 -2.74 -27.96
N LEU A 134 -22.73 -3.30 -27.39
CA LEU A 134 -23.75 -4.04 -28.15
C LEU A 134 -24.63 -3.14 -29.03
N LYS A 135 -24.78 -1.86 -28.68
CA LYS A 135 -25.65 -0.89 -29.40
C LYS A 135 -24.86 0.10 -30.27
N LEU A 136 -23.54 -0.06 -30.37
CA LEU A 136 -22.68 0.82 -31.15
C LEU A 136 -22.91 0.62 -32.66
N SER A 137 -23.03 1.73 -33.39
CA SER A 137 -23.20 1.71 -34.86
C SER A 137 -21.92 1.21 -35.53
N ASN A 138 -22.04 0.73 -36.77
CA ASN A 138 -20.88 0.23 -37.51
C ASN A 138 -19.84 1.33 -37.80
N ALA A 139 -20.28 2.59 -37.98
CA ALA A 139 -19.38 3.73 -38.11
C ALA A 139 -18.53 3.94 -36.84
N SER A 140 -19.15 3.94 -35.67
CA SER A 140 -18.41 4.11 -34.40
C SER A 140 -17.56 2.90 -34.02
N LYS A 141 -17.91 1.69 -34.49
CA LYS A 141 -17.06 0.49 -34.36
C LYS A 141 -15.81 0.52 -35.23
N GLN A 142 -15.78 1.34 -36.28
CA GLN A 142 -14.56 1.55 -37.08
C GLN A 142 -13.58 2.51 -36.38
N GLU A 143 -14.09 3.42 -35.54
CA GLU A 143 -13.26 4.34 -34.74
C GLU A 143 -12.70 3.72 -33.46
N THR A 144 -13.41 2.75 -32.86
CA THR A 144 -13.00 2.08 -31.62
C THR A 144 -12.85 0.58 -31.82
N THR A 145 -11.64 0.08 -31.62
CA THR A 145 -11.33 -1.34 -31.75
C THR A 145 -11.92 -2.14 -30.59
N THR A 146 -12.23 -3.42 -30.82
CA THR A 146 -12.67 -4.34 -29.76
C THR A 146 -11.65 -4.40 -28.61
N GLY A 147 -10.35 -4.29 -28.92
CA GLY A 147 -9.28 -4.26 -27.92
C GLY A 147 -9.33 -3.03 -27.02
N GLU A 148 -9.63 -1.85 -27.57
CA GLU A 148 -9.80 -0.62 -26.78
C GLU A 148 -11.00 -0.69 -25.84
N ILE A 149 -12.13 -1.27 -26.29
CA ILE A 149 -13.31 -1.49 -25.46
C ILE A 149 -13.00 -2.43 -24.30
N VAL A 150 -12.29 -3.54 -24.56
CA VAL A 150 -11.86 -4.48 -23.51
C VAL A 150 -10.88 -3.82 -22.55
N ASN A 151 -9.95 -3.01 -23.04
CA ASN A 151 -9.02 -2.25 -22.20
C ASN A 151 -9.76 -1.27 -21.28
N LEU A 152 -10.77 -0.56 -21.80
CA LEU A 152 -11.58 0.39 -21.03
C LEU A 152 -12.39 -0.31 -19.93
N MET A 153 -12.90 -1.53 -20.19
CA MET A 153 -13.55 -2.36 -19.18
C MET A 153 -12.59 -2.94 -18.13
N ALA A 154 -11.37 -3.32 -18.53
CA ALA A 154 -10.43 -4.05 -17.67
C ALA A 154 -9.53 -3.13 -16.84
N ILE A 155 -8.97 -2.09 -17.46
CA ILE A 155 -8.00 -1.19 -16.83
C ILE A 155 -8.69 0.06 -16.29
N ASP A 156 -9.40 0.79 -17.13
CA ASP A 156 -9.94 2.09 -16.74
C ASP A 156 -11.06 1.97 -15.70
N ALA A 157 -11.98 1.00 -15.84
CA ALA A 157 -12.99 0.73 -14.82
C ALA A 157 -12.38 0.33 -13.46
N SER A 158 -11.22 -0.35 -13.46
CA SER A 158 -10.50 -0.69 -12.21
C SER A 158 -9.89 0.55 -11.55
N ARG A 159 -9.27 1.44 -12.34
CA ARG A 159 -8.72 2.70 -11.82
C ARG A 159 -9.78 3.56 -11.13
N PHE A 160 -10.99 3.61 -11.70
CA PHE A 160 -12.08 4.36 -11.08
C PHE A 160 -12.47 3.81 -9.71
N ALA A 161 -12.49 2.48 -9.53
CA ALA A 161 -12.74 1.88 -8.22
C ALA A 161 -11.63 2.20 -7.20
N GLU A 162 -10.38 2.24 -7.63
CA GLU A 162 -9.24 2.63 -6.79
C GLU A 162 -9.33 4.11 -6.36
N VAL A 163 -9.83 5.00 -7.24
CA VAL A 163 -10.07 6.41 -6.90
C VAL A 163 -11.12 6.54 -5.81
N THR A 164 -12.21 5.76 -5.88
CA THR A 164 -13.25 5.75 -4.84
C THR A 164 -12.65 5.49 -3.46
N GLN A 165 -11.67 4.61 -3.36
CA GLN A 165 -11.01 4.27 -2.08
C GLN A 165 -10.23 5.45 -1.46
N HIS A 166 -9.84 6.46 -2.25
CA HIS A 166 -8.99 7.57 -1.80
C HIS A 166 -9.70 8.93 -1.85
N ILE A 167 -10.88 9.02 -2.46
CA ILE A 167 -11.55 10.30 -2.72
C ILE A 167 -11.81 11.11 -1.45
N HIS A 168 -12.10 10.45 -0.33
CA HIS A 168 -12.39 11.12 0.93
C HIS A 168 -11.14 11.75 1.58
N VAL A 169 -9.93 11.35 1.20
CA VAL A 169 -8.69 11.97 1.67
C VAL A 169 -8.60 13.43 1.20
N LEU A 170 -9.21 13.76 0.06
CA LEU A 170 -9.15 15.10 -0.53
C LEU A 170 -9.73 16.19 0.39
N TRP A 171 -10.81 15.88 1.13
CA TRP A 171 -11.44 16.82 2.06
C TRP A 171 -11.04 16.55 3.52
N SER A 172 -10.86 15.28 3.90
CA SER A 172 -10.49 14.94 5.28
C SER A 172 -9.04 15.30 5.60
N GLY A 173 -8.12 15.24 4.63
CA GLY A 173 -6.72 15.62 4.80
C GLY A 173 -6.53 17.08 5.25
N PRO A 174 -7.10 18.08 4.53
CA PRO A 174 -7.07 19.48 4.95
C PRO A 174 -7.70 19.71 6.33
N LEU A 175 -8.83 19.05 6.61
CA LEU A 175 -9.50 19.16 7.92
C LEU A 175 -8.61 18.62 9.05
N GLN A 176 -8.00 17.45 8.86
CA GLN A 176 -7.10 16.84 9.81
C GLN A 176 -5.84 17.71 10.04
N LEU A 177 -5.27 18.28 8.97
CA LEU A 177 -4.17 19.23 9.07
C LEU A 177 -4.57 20.46 9.89
N LEU A 178 -5.74 21.04 9.62
CA LEU A 178 -6.23 22.21 10.33
C LEU A 178 -6.40 21.92 11.83
N ILE A 179 -7.05 20.81 12.19
CA ILE A 179 -7.22 20.41 13.60
C ILE A 179 -5.85 20.20 14.27
N ALA A 180 -4.91 19.53 13.60
CA ALA A 180 -3.56 19.33 14.12
C ALA A 180 -2.83 20.66 14.36
N LEU A 181 -2.94 21.63 13.44
CA LEU A 181 -2.35 22.95 13.58
C LEU A 181 -2.98 23.75 14.73
N ILE A 182 -4.29 23.67 14.92
CA ILE A 182 -5.00 24.32 16.04
C ILE A 182 -4.52 23.73 17.38
N LEU A 183 -4.44 22.40 17.48
CA LEU A 183 -3.96 21.72 18.68
C LEU A 183 -2.51 22.08 18.99
N LEU A 184 -1.64 22.06 17.98
CA LEU A 184 -0.25 22.50 18.15
C LEU A 184 -0.23 23.95 18.64
N TYR A 185 -0.98 24.87 18.02
CA TYR A 185 -1.01 26.29 18.39
C TYR A 185 -1.43 26.52 19.83
N ARG A 186 -2.32 25.68 20.36
CA ARG A 186 -2.68 25.72 21.77
C ARG A 186 -1.51 25.39 22.69
N GLU A 187 -0.70 24.38 22.34
CA GLU A 187 0.40 23.92 23.21
C GLU A 187 1.65 24.80 23.09
N MET A 188 2.00 25.26 21.89
CA MET A 188 3.27 25.96 21.63
C MET A 188 3.13 27.41 21.13
N LYS A 189 1.91 27.91 20.97
CA LYS A 189 1.59 29.29 20.53
C LYS A 189 2.37 29.67 19.26
N PHE A 190 3.05 30.82 19.25
CA PHE A 190 3.79 31.31 18.09
C PHE A 190 5.04 30.50 17.74
N SER A 191 5.49 29.56 18.58
CA SER A 191 6.68 28.75 18.30
C SER A 191 6.51 27.78 17.12
N ILE A 192 5.30 27.62 16.59
CA ILE A 192 4.98 26.68 15.50
C ILE A 192 5.13 27.31 14.11
N ILE A 193 5.23 28.64 14.04
CA ILE A 193 5.32 29.37 12.78
C ILE A 193 6.44 28.81 11.86
N PRO A 194 7.66 28.49 12.35
CA PRO A 194 8.70 27.91 11.50
C PRO A 194 8.30 26.56 10.89
N GLY A 195 7.71 25.67 11.68
CA GLY A 195 7.26 24.34 11.21
C GLY A 195 6.13 24.44 10.19
N VAL A 196 5.14 25.31 10.44
CA VAL A 196 4.05 25.58 9.48
C VAL A 196 4.57 26.18 8.18
N THR A 197 5.47 27.16 8.27
CA THR A 197 6.09 27.78 7.10
C THR A 197 6.81 26.74 6.24
N LEU A 198 7.56 25.84 6.88
CA LEU A 198 8.23 24.76 6.18
C LEU A 198 7.24 23.78 5.53
N LEU A 199 6.16 23.38 6.23
CA LEU A 199 5.12 22.52 5.66
C LEU A 199 4.52 23.13 4.39
N PHE A 200 4.25 24.44 4.38
CA PHE A 200 3.76 25.14 3.20
C PHE A 200 4.80 25.23 2.08
N ILE A 201 6.10 25.31 2.38
CA ILE A 201 7.19 25.25 1.38
C ILE A 201 7.37 23.83 0.82
N MET A 202 7.10 22.79 1.63
CA MET A 202 7.22 21.40 1.20
C MET A 202 6.17 21.01 0.16
N ILE A 203 4.97 21.58 0.20
CA ILE A 203 3.91 21.33 -0.79
C ILE A 203 4.38 21.68 -2.24
N PRO A 204 4.79 22.92 -2.56
CA PRO A 204 5.23 23.28 -3.90
C PRO A 204 6.54 22.58 -4.28
N THR A 205 7.45 22.36 -3.33
CA THR A 205 8.69 21.59 -3.58
C THR A 205 8.38 20.17 -4.06
N ASN A 206 7.48 19.45 -3.37
CA ASN A 206 7.06 18.11 -3.76
C ASN A 206 6.33 18.10 -5.10
N LEU A 207 5.44 19.07 -5.35
CA LEU A 207 4.76 19.21 -6.64
C LEU A 207 5.76 19.42 -7.79
N TYR A 208 6.75 20.28 -7.59
CA TYR A 208 7.80 20.54 -8.58
C TYR A 208 8.61 19.28 -8.88
N LEU A 209 9.08 18.56 -7.84
CA LEU A 209 9.81 17.29 -8.01
C LEU A 209 8.97 16.26 -8.76
N HIS A 210 7.68 16.14 -8.44
CA HIS A 210 6.79 15.21 -9.13
C HIS A 210 6.60 15.57 -10.61
N GLN A 211 6.48 16.86 -10.94
CA GLN A 211 6.42 17.31 -12.34
C GLN A 211 7.70 16.98 -13.10
N MET A 212 8.87 17.13 -12.48
CA MET A 212 10.14 16.72 -13.09
C MET A 212 10.20 15.21 -13.33
N GLN A 213 9.80 14.40 -12.36
CA GLN A 213 9.72 12.94 -12.50
C GLN A 213 8.77 12.52 -13.63
N LYS A 214 7.63 13.21 -13.78
CA LYS A 214 6.69 13.00 -14.88
C LYS A 214 7.33 13.31 -16.23
N LYS A 215 8.03 14.44 -16.36
CA LYS A 215 8.76 14.81 -17.60
C LYS A 215 9.83 13.77 -17.98
N LEU A 216 10.61 13.28 -17.00
CA LEU A 216 11.60 12.23 -17.24
C LEU A 216 10.95 10.89 -17.62
N THR A 217 9.86 10.52 -16.95
CA THR A 217 9.11 9.29 -17.27
C THR A 217 8.59 9.36 -18.70
N PHE A 218 8.06 10.50 -19.14
CA PHE A 218 7.62 10.67 -20.53
C PHE A 218 8.76 10.51 -21.55
N LYS A 219 9.94 11.10 -21.28
CA LYS A 219 11.13 10.92 -22.14
C LYS A 219 11.60 9.48 -22.18
N GLN A 220 11.64 8.82 -21.01
CA GLN A 220 11.99 7.40 -20.89
C GLN A 220 11.04 6.51 -21.71
N MET A 221 9.72 6.75 -21.63
CA MET A 221 8.73 5.97 -22.39
C MET A 221 9.01 6.03 -23.89
N LYS A 222 9.32 7.20 -24.45
CA LYS A 222 9.66 7.33 -25.88
C LYS A 222 10.86 6.48 -26.31
N ILE A 223 11.95 6.49 -25.53
CA ILE A 223 13.15 5.68 -25.84
C ILE A 223 12.88 4.19 -25.64
N LYS A 224 12.11 3.84 -24.60
CA LYS A 224 11.69 2.46 -24.35
C LYS A 224 10.87 1.92 -25.52
N ASP A 225 9.95 2.70 -26.07
CA ASP A 225 9.13 2.29 -27.22
C ASP A 225 9.99 2.05 -28.48
N GLN A 226 11.00 2.90 -28.72
CA GLN A 226 11.99 2.69 -29.78
C GLN A 226 12.77 1.38 -29.59
N ARG A 227 13.23 1.09 -28.36
CA ARG A 227 13.93 -0.16 -28.04
C ARG A 227 13.05 -1.39 -28.30
N ILE A 228 11.79 -1.34 -27.85
CA ILE A 228 10.84 -2.44 -28.03
C ILE A 228 10.52 -2.66 -29.52
N LYS A 229 10.33 -1.57 -30.28
CA LYS A 229 10.12 -1.65 -31.73
C LYS A 229 11.30 -2.32 -32.44
N MET A 230 12.53 -1.86 -32.17
CA MET A 230 13.73 -2.43 -32.77
C MET A 230 13.94 -3.90 -32.40
N MET A 231 13.68 -4.27 -31.14
CA MET A 231 13.72 -5.68 -30.72
C MET A 231 12.71 -6.52 -31.49
N SER A 232 11.49 -6.01 -31.72
CA SER A 232 10.46 -6.72 -32.51
C SER A 232 10.91 -6.95 -33.95
N GLU A 233 11.48 -5.95 -34.61
CA GLU A 233 12.01 -6.05 -35.98
C GLU A 233 13.13 -7.12 -36.07
N ILE A 234 14.05 -7.15 -35.11
CA ILE A 234 15.14 -8.14 -35.03
C ILE A 234 14.59 -9.55 -34.86
N LEU A 235 13.61 -9.75 -33.97
CA LEU A 235 13.02 -11.06 -33.72
C LEU A 235 12.30 -11.62 -34.95
N ASN A 236 11.55 -10.77 -35.66
CA ASN A 236 10.89 -11.15 -36.91
C ASN A 236 11.91 -11.48 -38.02
N GLY A 237 13.05 -10.78 -38.07
CA GLY A 237 14.10 -10.95 -39.08
C GLY A 237 15.27 -11.87 -38.70
N ILE A 238 15.18 -12.62 -37.59
CA ILE A 238 16.37 -13.21 -36.94
C ILE A 238 17.19 -14.16 -37.83
N ARG A 239 16.54 -14.89 -38.74
CA ARG A 239 17.21 -15.82 -39.67
C ARG A 239 18.14 -15.08 -40.63
N VAL A 240 17.70 -13.93 -41.14
CA VAL A 240 18.49 -13.09 -42.06
C VAL A 240 19.68 -12.50 -41.33
N LEU A 241 19.48 -11.97 -40.12
CA LEU A 241 20.58 -11.41 -39.33
C LEU A 241 21.68 -12.44 -39.05
N LYS A 242 21.31 -13.68 -38.71
CA LYS A 242 22.28 -14.76 -38.49
C LYS A 242 22.99 -15.19 -39.78
N LEU A 243 22.30 -15.20 -40.91
CA LEU A 243 22.90 -15.54 -42.21
C LEU A 243 24.04 -14.58 -42.58
N TYR A 244 23.89 -13.30 -42.24
CA TYR A 244 24.88 -12.25 -42.51
C TYR A 244 25.83 -11.94 -41.33
N ALA A 245 25.75 -12.70 -40.23
CA ALA A 245 26.50 -12.44 -38.99
C ALA A 245 26.35 -11.00 -38.45
N TRP A 246 25.16 -10.40 -38.61
CA TRP A 246 24.87 -9.02 -38.22
C TRP A 246 24.47 -8.85 -36.75
N GLU A 247 24.41 -9.94 -35.96
CA GLU A 247 23.97 -9.89 -34.57
C GLU A 247 24.76 -8.89 -33.72
N VAL A 248 26.09 -8.82 -33.89
CA VAL A 248 26.94 -7.93 -33.10
C VAL A 248 26.63 -6.47 -33.40
N ALA A 249 26.34 -6.13 -34.67
CA ALA A 249 25.99 -4.77 -35.06
C ALA A 249 24.63 -4.34 -34.47
N PHE A 250 23.62 -5.20 -34.54
CA PHE A 250 22.30 -4.92 -33.98
C PHE A 250 22.30 -4.87 -32.45
N ILE A 251 23.09 -5.72 -31.78
CA ILE A 251 23.30 -5.67 -30.32
C ILE A 251 23.88 -4.31 -29.94
N ARG A 252 24.93 -3.83 -30.61
CA ARG A 252 25.51 -2.49 -30.33
C ARG A 252 24.48 -1.38 -30.51
N SER A 253 23.63 -1.46 -31.53
CA SER A 253 22.58 -0.48 -31.76
C SER A 253 21.53 -0.47 -30.64
N ILE A 254 21.06 -1.64 -30.20
CA ILE A 254 20.15 -1.76 -29.04
C ILE A 254 20.81 -1.22 -27.78
N THR A 255 22.06 -1.58 -27.51
CA THR A 255 22.80 -1.11 -26.33
C THR A 255 22.89 0.41 -26.32
N ARG A 256 23.16 1.05 -27.47
CA ARG A 256 23.16 2.52 -27.58
C ARG A 256 21.80 3.16 -27.24
N ILE A 257 20.69 2.52 -27.62
CA ILE A 257 19.35 2.97 -27.22
C ILE A 257 19.15 2.76 -25.72
N ARG A 258 19.61 1.62 -25.19
CA ARG A 258 19.52 1.28 -23.77
C ARG A 258 20.32 2.25 -22.89
N ASP A 259 21.50 2.68 -23.31
CA ASP A 259 22.31 3.64 -22.54
C ASP A 259 21.58 4.98 -22.37
N LYS A 260 20.91 5.46 -23.43
CA LYS A 260 20.04 6.64 -23.36
C LYS A 260 18.83 6.42 -22.45
N GLU A 261 18.23 5.22 -22.48
CA GLU A 261 17.13 4.86 -21.58
C GLU A 261 17.58 4.90 -20.11
N LEU A 262 18.75 4.32 -19.83
CA LEU A 262 19.36 4.25 -18.49
C LEU A 262 19.70 5.62 -17.93
N GLU A 263 20.09 6.58 -18.76
CA GLU A 263 20.33 7.97 -18.33
C GLU A 263 19.07 8.60 -17.71
N TYR A 264 17.91 8.42 -18.36
CA TYR A 264 16.63 8.92 -17.84
C TYR A 264 16.18 8.16 -16.59
N ILE A 265 16.39 6.84 -16.56
CA ILE A 265 16.10 6.00 -15.38
C ILE A 265 16.93 6.48 -14.19
N ARG A 266 18.23 6.73 -14.37
CA ARG A 266 19.13 7.21 -13.31
C ARG A 266 18.70 8.59 -12.79
N LYS A 267 18.42 9.53 -13.70
CA LYS A 267 17.93 10.87 -13.32
C LYS A 267 16.62 10.79 -12.53
N LYS A 268 15.69 9.92 -12.95
CA LYS A 268 14.43 9.69 -12.23
C LYS A 268 14.68 9.05 -10.85
N ALA A 269 15.57 8.07 -10.76
CA ALA A 269 15.91 7.41 -9.50
C ALA A 269 16.46 8.42 -8.48
N ILE A 270 17.37 9.31 -8.90
CA ILE A 270 17.91 10.38 -8.05
C ILE A 270 16.77 11.29 -7.53
N LEU A 271 15.88 11.76 -8.41
CA LEU A 271 14.74 12.57 -7.97
C LEU A 271 13.79 11.81 -7.05
N THR A 272 13.62 10.51 -7.24
CA THR A 272 12.79 9.67 -6.37
C THR A 272 13.41 9.55 -4.98
N THR A 273 14.73 9.35 -4.91
CA THR A 273 15.47 9.33 -3.65
C THR A 273 15.37 10.67 -2.93
N ILE A 274 15.51 11.80 -3.64
CA ILE A 274 15.34 13.15 -3.05
C ILE A 274 13.92 13.31 -2.48
N SER A 275 12.88 12.91 -3.21
CA SER A 275 11.51 12.94 -2.71
C SER A 275 11.33 12.06 -1.47
N ASN A 276 11.88 10.85 -1.45
CA ASN A 276 11.79 9.94 -0.30
C ASN A 276 12.51 10.50 0.93
N ILE A 277 13.67 11.13 0.73
CA ILE A 277 14.40 11.85 1.77
C ILE A 277 13.52 12.95 2.35
N LEU A 278 12.95 13.82 1.51
CA LEU A 278 12.05 14.89 1.97
C LEU A 278 10.87 14.36 2.79
N TRP A 279 10.23 13.28 2.33
CA TRP A 279 9.16 12.60 3.08
C TRP A 279 9.60 12.06 4.44
N THR A 280 10.79 11.48 4.50
CA THR A 280 11.35 10.90 5.73
C THR A 280 11.72 11.98 6.75
N PHE A 281 12.22 13.14 6.28
CA PHE A 281 12.64 14.24 7.15
C PHE A 281 11.49 15.18 7.55
N THR A 282 10.35 15.17 6.84
CA THR A 282 9.21 16.06 7.14
C THR A 282 8.74 15.99 8.62
N PRO A 283 8.66 14.83 9.29
CA PRO A 283 8.26 14.76 10.71
C PRO A 283 9.34 15.13 11.72
N ILE A 284 10.59 15.30 11.28
CA ILE A 284 11.74 15.61 12.14
C ILE A 284 11.88 17.13 12.35
N LEU A 285 11.31 17.94 11.44
CA LEU A 285 11.26 19.40 11.49
C LEU A 285 10.01 19.91 12.22
#